data_AF-A0A949IEL0-F1
#
_entry.id   AF-A0A949IEL0-F1
#
_cell.length_a   1.000
_cell.length_b   1.000
_cell.length_c   1.000
_cell.angle_alpha   90.00
_cell.angle_beta   90.00
_cell.angle_gamma   90.00
#
_symmetry.space_group_name_H-M   'P 1'
#
loop_
_entity.id
_entity.type
_entity.pdbx_description
1 polymer ?
#
loop_
_entity_poly.entity_id
_entity_poly.type
_entity_poly.pdbx_seq_one_letter_code
_entity_poly.pdbx_strand_id
1 'polypeptide(L)'
;MFYWRDKRSQKDQADKLEHIYSSKDGLNRRAFGLFPQPKDDKPLRIDLSNNVNYQKFLVDLEGQEETTCVRLVSPGRKARAAVLILRGRVLGCIFGRDGEEQLLGQDGYARMKEEMLLSDIIVDAYKIDDKTAIAASSMFHGELFCAPSKMTPREVFNFSLQHLLDTKMPGTILINQSDATRAVLYTFKGKIHGLFCFQDGWLEPTLEAAEQVLQNAPGFSVQASKLLCPNIFELKQFTFSMTGLGEGIANINQYQSLSLDYSELANLEKKNKDSLARALNESKEQRDQAKAPPKPWKLGMDN
;
A
#
# COMPACT_ATOMS: atom_id res chain seq x y z
N MET A 1 47.03 -9.44 -5.71
CA MET A 1 46.64 -8.48 -4.67
C MET A 1 45.37 -7.79 -5.16
N PHE A 2 44.20 -8.39 -4.93
CA PHE A 2 42.93 -7.90 -5.46
C PHE A 2 42.30 -6.91 -4.48
N TYR A 3 42.17 -5.67 -4.93
CA TYR A 3 41.73 -4.54 -4.13
C TYR A 3 40.20 -4.58 -3.97
N TRP A 4 39.76 -4.75 -2.73
CA TRP A 4 38.38 -4.60 -2.29
C TRP A 4 37.79 -3.26 -2.77
N ARG A 5 36.79 -3.33 -3.65
CA ARG A 5 35.98 -2.18 -4.08
C ARG A 5 34.49 -2.33 -3.70
N ASP A 6 34.17 -3.08 -2.65
CA ASP A 6 32.78 -3.46 -2.33
C ASP A 6 32.08 -2.68 -1.21
N LYS A 7 32.64 -1.54 -0.75
CA LYS A 7 31.97 -0.72 0.29
C LYS A 7 31.61 0.71 -0.11
N ARG A 8 32.02 1.17 -1.31
CA ARG A 8 31.66 2.50 -1.84
C ARG A 8 30.27 2.54 -2.50
N SER A 9 29.66 1.41 -2.84
CA SER A 9 28.43 1.38 -3.65
C SER A 9 27.12 1.49 -2.84
N GLN A 10 27.09 0.94 -1.61
CA GLN A 10 25.83 0.75 -0.92
C GLN A 10 25.29 2.02 -0.26
N LYS A 11 26.14 2.79 0.42
CA LYS A 11 25.72 4.06 1.04
C LYS A 11 25.33 5.08 -0.03
N ASP A 12 26.12 5.21 -1.10
CA ASP A 12 25.83 6.13 -2.21
C ASP A 12 24.49 5.82 -2.91
N GLN A 13 24.12 4.54 -3.05
CA GLN A 13 22.81 4.14 -3.58
C GLN A 13 21.66 4.38 -2.59
N ALA A 14 21.89 4.22 -1.28
CA ALA A 14 20.90 4.57 -0.25
C ALA A 14 20.67 6.08 -0.22
N ASP A 15 21.76 6.86 -0.23
CA ASP A 15 21.72 8.32 -0.29
C ASP A 15 21.07 8.79 -1.60
N LYS A 16 21.27 8.08 -2.73
CA LYS A 16 20.55 8.35 -3.98
C LYS A 16 19.06 8.04 -3.89
N LEU A 17 18.66 6.95 -3.26
CA LEU A 17 17.25 6.63 -3.02
C LEU A 17 16.61 7.65 -2.09
N GLU A 18 17.23 7.92 -0.95
CA GLU A 18 16.79 8.97 -0.04
C GLU A 18 16.74 10.30 -0.77
N HIS A 19 17.67 10.63 -1.66
CA HIS A 19 17.59 11.83 -2.49
C HIS A 19 16.44 11.77 -3.50
N ILE A 20 16.19 10.62 -4.15
CA ILE A 20 15.05 10.43 -5.06
C ILE A 20 13.71 10.57 -4.33
N TYR A 21 13.63 10.13 -3.07
CA TYR A 21 12.42 10.16 -2.25
C TYR A 21 12.26 11.45 -1.43
N SER A 22 13.36 12.08 -1.00
CA SER A 22 13.40 13.35 -0.25
C SER A 22 13.38 14.58 -1.16
N SER A 23 13.75 14.41 -2.44
CA SER A 23 13.37 15.32 -3.51
C SER A 23 11.84 15.29 -3.64
N LYS A 24 11.17 15.97 -2.70
CA LYS A 24 9.73 16.29 -2.73
C LYS A 24 9.35 16.94 -4.06
N ASP A 25 10.32 17.50 -4.79
CA ASP A 25 10.20 17.90 -6.18
C ASP A 25 10.02 16.70 -7.12
N GLY A 26 8.75 16.39 -7.38
CA GLY A 26 8.33 15.67 -8.58
C GLY A 26 7.93 14.22 -8.38
N LEU A 27 8.03 13.63 -7.17
CA LEU A 27 7.45 12.29 -6.92
C LEU A 27 5.93 12.33 -7.17
N ASN A 28 5.27 13.36 -6.67
CA ASN A 28 3.85 13.64 -6.85
C ASN A 28 3.43 14.04 -8.27
N ARG A 29 4.38 14.27 -9.18
CA ARG A 29 4.13 14.58 -10.60
C ARG A 29 4.30 13.37 -11.50
N ARG A 30 4.79 12.25 -10.96
CA ARG A 30 5.18 11.08 -11.74
C ARG A 30 4.25 9.93 -11.43
N ALA A 31 3.84 9.20 -12.46
CA ALA A 31 2.91 8.08 -12.33
C ALA A 31 3.40 6.99 -11.35
N PHE A 32 4.72 6.73 -11.29
CA PHE A 32 5.28 5.79 -10.31
C PHE A 32 5.11 6.23 -8.85
N GLY A 33 5.01 7.54 -8.59
CA GLY A 33 4.83 8.10 -7.26
C GLY A 33 3.40 7.97 -6.73
N LEU A 34 2.43 7.67 -7.60
CA LEU A 34 1.03 7.48 -7.23
C LEU A 34 0.76 6.12 -6.57
N PHE A 35 1.72 5.19 -6.62
CA PHE A 35 1.61 3.93 -5.90
C PHE A 35 1.60 4.17 -4.38
N PRO A 36 0.89 3.34 -3.59
CA PRO A 36 0.86 3.44 -2.14
C PRO A 36 2.26 3.53 -1.55
N GLN A 37 2.48 4.46 -0.63
CA GLN A 37 3.79 4.68 0.01
C GLN A 37 3.96 3.78 1.24
N PRO A 38 5.18 3.43 1.66
CA PRO A 38 5.38 2.65 2.89
C PRO A 38 4.81 3.40 4.11
N LYS A 39 4.12 2.68 5.02
CA LYS A 39 3.56 3.24 6.27
C LYS A 39 4.63 3.33 7.37
N ASP A 40 5.25 2.20 7.71
CA ASP A 40 6.23 2.10 8.80
C ASP A 40 7.41 1.17 8.51
N ASP A 41 7.38 0.43 7.39
CA ASP A 41 8.47 -0.47 7.03
C ASP A 41 9.64 0.31 6.45
N LYS A 42 10.83 0.06 7.00
CA LYS A 42 12.07 0.42 6.32
C LYS A 42 12.06 -0.30 4.96
N PRO A 43 12.24 0.41 3.84
CA PRO A 43 12.26 -0.19 2.53
C PRO A 43 13.17 -1.43 2.52
N LEU A 44 12.62 -2.58 2.12
CA LEU A 44 13.41 -3.80 1.97
C LEU A 44 14.28 -3.60 0.73
N ARG A 45 15.49 -3.13 0.98
CA ARG A 45 16.48 -2.96 -0.07
C ARG A 45 17.00 -4.32 -0.50
N ILE A 46 16.90 -4.59 -1.80
CA ILE A 46 17.40 -5.83 -2.36
C ILE A 46 18.61 -5.49 -3.22
N ASP A 47 19.77 -5.97 -2.79
CA ASP A 47 21.00 -5.88 -3.58
C ASP A 47 20.93 -6.94 -4.70
N LEU A 48 20.48 -6.49 -5.88
CA LEU A 48 20.33 -7.32 -7.07
C LEU A 48 21.62 -7.40 -7.90
N SER A 49 22.79 -7.17 -7.31
CA SER A 49 24.09 -7.24 -7.98
C SER A 49 24.39 -8.59 -8.69
N ASN A 50 23.57 -9.63 -8.50
CA ASN A 50 23.57 -10.86 -9.29
C ASN A 50 22.16 -11.18 -9.84
N ASN A 51 22.07 -11.49 -11.15
CA ASN A 51 20.82 -11.91 -11.84
C ASN A 51 20.06 -13.05 -11.11
N VAL A 52 20.78 -13.92 -10.39
CA VAL A 52 20.21 -15.03 -9.60
C VAL A 52 19.37 -14.53 -8.42
N ASN A 53 19.74 -13.39 -7.83
CA ASN A 53 19.04 -12.82 -6.67
C ASN A 53 17.67 -12.25 -7.07
N TYR A 54 17.53 -11.76 -8.30
CA TYR A 54 16.27 -11.20 -8.80
C TYR A 54 15.21 -12.27 -9.03
N GLN A 55 15.56 -13.34 -9.73
CA GLN A 55 14.61 -14.43 -9.97
C GLN A 55 14.17 -15.06 -8.64
N LYS A 56 15.12 -15.26 -7.73
CA LYS A 56 14.82 -15.71 -6.37
C LYS A 56 13.88 -14.74 -5.65
N PHE A 57 14.12 -13.44 -5.72
CA PHE A 57 13.25 -12.44 -5.12
C PHE A 57 11.81 -12.52 -5.66
N LEU A 58 11.61 -12.64 -6.98
CA LEU A 58 10.26 -12.80 -7.53
C LEU A 58 9.59 -14.09 -7.09
N VAL A 59 10.34 -15.20 -7.06
CA VAL A 59 9.85 -16.50 -6.58
C VAL A 59 9.47 -16.41 -5.11
N ASP A 60 10.26 -15.75 -4.29
CA ASP A 60 10.00 -15.58 -2.86
C ASP A 60 8.74 -14.74 -2.65
N LEU A 61 8.57 -13.62 -3.36
CA LEU A 61 7.35 -12.80 -3.29
C LEU A 61 6.10 -13.55 -3.76
N GLU A 62 6.19 -14.27 -4.87
CA GLU A 62 5.07 -15.05 -5.41
C GLU A 62 4.72 -16.23 -4.49
N GLY A 63 5.72 -16.96 -3.99
CA GLY A 63 5.54 -18.14 -3.14
C GLY A 63 5.09 -17.84 -1.72
N GLN A 64 5.45 -16.68 -1.17
CA GLN A 64 4.98 -16.23 0.15
C GLN A 64 3.62 -15.53 0.10
N GLU A 65 3.02 -15.40 -1.09
CA GLU A 65 1.77 -14.67 -1.30
C GLU A 65 1.78 -13.28 -0.65
N GLU A 66 2.90 -12.54 -0.76
CA GLU A 66 3.00 -11.22 -0.14
C GLU A 66 2.26 -10.15 -0.94
N THR A 67 1.60 -9.23 -0.25
CA THR A 67 1.06 -7.99 -0.83
C THR A 67 2.09 -6.88 -0.65
N THR A 68 2.68 -6.45 -1.76
CA THR A 68 3.82 -5.53 -1.75
C THR A 68 3.72 -4.52 -2.89
N CYS A 69 4.45 -3.42 -2.75
CA CYS A 69 4.78 -2.57 -3.87
C CYS A 69 6.28 -2.69 -4.14
N VAL A 70 6.64 -2.90 -5.39
CA VAL A 70 8.04 -2.95 -5.84
C VAL A 70 8.29 -1.76 -6.75
N ARG A 71 9.34 -1.01 -6.47
CA ARG A 71 9.79 0.13 -7.25
C ARG A 71 11.15 -0.16 -7.84
N LEU A 72 11.35 0.29 -9.07
CA LEU A 72 12.61 0.23 -9.75
C LEU A 72 13.00 1.62 -10.22
N VAL A 73 14.27 1.96 -10.02
CA VAL A 73 14.90 3.13 -10.62
C VAL A 73 16.18 2.69 -11.31
N SER A 74 16.32 3.06 -12.58
CA SER A 74 17.53 2.86 -13.38
C SER A 74 18.11 4.24 -13.70
N PRO A 75 19.07 4.76 -12.90
CA PRO A 75 19.61 6.11 -13.08
C PRO A 75 20.28 6.29 -14.44
N GLY A 76 21.11 5.34 -14.87
CA GLY A 76 21.82 5.40 -16.15
C GLY A 76 20.90 5.46 -17.37
N ARG A 77 19.74 4.79 -17.32
CA ARG A 77 18.74 4.80 -18.41
C ARG A 77 17.60 5.78 -18.18
N LYS A 78 17.63 6.52 -17.06
CA LYS A 78 16.53 7.40 -16.60
C LYS A 78 15.16 6.70 -16.63
N ALA A 79 15.13 5.40 -16.36
CA ALA A 79 13.90 4.61 -16.34
C ALA A 79 13.42 4.42 -14.91
N ARG A 80 12.09 4.35 -14.74
CA ARG A 80 11.43 4.12 -13.46
C ARG A 80 10.26 3.18 -13.65
N ALA A 81 10.05 2.30 -12.70
CA ALA A 81 8.89 1.43 -12.68
C ALA A 81 8.32 1.30 -11.27
N ALA A 82 7.04 0.98 -11.20
CA ALA A 82 6.38 0.58 -9.98
C ALA A 82 5.40 -0.56 -10.28
N VAL A 83 5.38 -1.56 -9.40
CA VAL A 83 4.54 -2.76 -9.50
C VAL A 83 3.77 -2.90 -8.21
N LEU A 84 2.46 -3.08 -8.33
CA LEU A 84 1.55 -3.39 -7.27
C LEU A 84 1.32 -4.89 -7.30
N ILE A 85 1.68 -5.57 -6.23
CA ILE A 85 1.56 -7.01 -6.07
C ILE A 85 0.51 -7.27 -4.99
N LEU A 86 -0.50 -8.05 -5.33
CA LEU A 86 -1.52 -8.52 -4.40
C LEU A 86 -1.35 -10.02 -4.25
N ARG A 87 -0.99 -10.46 -3.05
CA ARG A 87 -0.80 -11.88 -2.71
C ARG A 87 0.07 -12.65 -3.70
N GLY A 88 1.27 -12.13 -3.97
CA GLY A 88 2.22 -12.75 -4.89
C GLY A 88 1.88 -12.66 -6.38
N ARG A 89 0.79 -11.97 -6.75
CA ARG A 89 0.40 -11.76 -8.16
C ARG A 89 0.49 -10.29 -8.54
N VAL A 90 0.97 -10.02 -9.75
CA VAL A 90 1.02 -8.64 -10.26
C VAL A 90 -0.38 -8.17 -10.55
N LEU A 91 -0.79 -7.09 -9.88
CA LEU A 91 -2.09 -6.45 -10.05
C LEU A 91 -2.00 -5.20 -10.92
N GLY A 92 -0.90 -4.46 -10.86
CA GLY A 92 -0.70 -3.28 -11.70
C GLY A 92 0.78 -2.98 -11.86
N CYS A 93 1.15 -2.44 -13.01
CA CYS A 93 2.52 -2.01 -13.25
C CYS A 93 2.52 -0.75 -14.11
N ILE A 94 3.43 0.17 -13.80
CA ILE A 94 3.79 1.29 -14.66
C ILE A 94 5.28 1.23 -14.90
N PHE A 95 5.68 1.37 -16.16
CA PHE A 95 7.05 1.58 -16.57
C PHE A 95 7.13 2.88 -17.36
N GLY A 96 8.14 3.70 -17.10
CA GLY A 96 8.38 4.92 -17.85
C GLY A 96 9.87 5.20 -18.00
N ARG A 97 10.24 5.74 -19.16
CA ARG A 97 11.59 6.22 -19.45
C ARG A 97 11.52 7.67 -19.94
N ASP A 98 12.52 8.47 -19.62
CA ASP A 98 12.62 9.87 -20.06
C ASP A 98 12.50 9.97 -21.59
N GLY A 99 11.52 10.72 -22.08
CA GLY A 99 11.23 10.90 -23.51
C GLY A 99 10.44 9.77 -24.19
N GLU A 100 10.01 8.74 -23.46
CA GLU A 100 9.18 7.64 -23.98
C GLU A 100 7.78 7.64 -23.36
N GLU A 101 6.82 7.05 -24.07
CA GLU A 101 5.46 6.82 -23.55
C GLU A 101 5.49 5.83 -22.38
N GLN A 102 4.60 6.03 -21.41
CA GLN A 102 4.48 5.14 -20.26
C GLN A 102 3.80 3.83 -20.66
N LEU A 103 4.43 2.71 -20.31
CA LEU A 103 3.88 1.37 -20.49
C LEU A 103 3.16 0.94 -19.23
N LEU A 104 2.00 0.31 -19.40
CA LEU A 104 1.13 -0.14 -18.31
C LEU A 104 0.99 -1.67 -18.29
N GLY A 105 0.58 -2.21 -17.14
CA GLY A 105 0.17 -3.61 -17.02
C GLY A 105 1.28 -4.60 -17.37
N GLN A 106 0.95 -5.62 -18.16
CA GLN A 106 1.87 -6.70 -18.54
C GLN A 106 3.07 -6.19 -19.35
N ASP A 107 2.86 -5.25 -20.28
CA ASP A 107 3.93 -4.69 -21.11
C ASP A 107 4.92 -3.88 -20.28
N GLY A 108 4.40 -3.06 -19.35
CA GLY A 108 5.23 -2.33 -18.39
C GLY A 108 6.02 -3.28 -17.50
N TYR A 109 5.40 -4.38 -17.06
CA TYR A 109 6.07 -5.37 -16.23
C TYR A 109 7.16 -6.11 -16.99
N ALA A 110 6.89 -6.56 -18.22
CA ALA A 110 7.88 -7.22 -19.07
C ALA A 110 9.12 -6.33 -19.27
N ARG A 111 8.91 -5.04 -19.56
CA ARG A 111 10.00 -4.07 -19.68
C ARG A 111 10.75 -3.84 -18.39
N MET A 112 10.06 -3.79 -17.26
CA MET A 112 10.70 -3.72 -15.94
C MET A 112 11.59 -4.95 -15.69
N LYS A 113 11.15 -6.16 -16.04
CA LYS A 113 11.96 -7.38 -15.86
C LYS A 113 13.25 -7.33 -16.68
N GLU A 114 13.21 -6.80 -17.90
CA GLU A 114 14.40 -6.58 -18.73
C GLU A 114 15.38 -5.61 -18.06
N GLU A 115 14.86 -4.51 -17.50
CA GLU A 115 15.68 -3.53 -16.78
C GLU A 115 16.27 -4.12 -15.48
N MET A 116 15.55 -5.04 -14.82
CA MET A 116 16.03 -5.72 -13.61
C MET A 116 17.28 -6.59 -13.81
N LEU A 117 17.65 -6.89 -15.06
CA LEU A 117 18.86 -7.63 -15.40
C LEU A 117 20.11 -6.74 -15.51
N LEU A 118 19.95 -5.42 -15.36
CA LEU A 118 21.04 -4.46 -15.45
C LEU A 118 21.70 -4.25 -14.09
N SER A 119 23.00 -3.98 -14.09
CA SER A 119 23.79 -3.78 -12.87
C SER A 119 23.63 -2.41 -12.20
N ASP A 120 23.03 -1.43 -12.89
CA ASP A 120 22.78 -0.06 -12.38
C ASP A 120 21.29 0.16 -12.12
N ILE A 121 20.69 -0.76 -11.39
CA ILE A 121 19.31 -0.62 -10.91
C ILE A 121 19.29 -0.48 -9.41
N ILE A 122 18.25 0.21 -8.96
CA ILE A 122 17.90 0.27 -7.57
C ILE A 122 16.48 -0.24 -7.43
N VAL A 123 16.32 -1.29 -6.62
CA VAL A 123 15.03 -1.90 -6.34
C VAL A 123 14.69 -1.72 -4.87
N ASP A 124 13.48 -1.21 -4.66
CA ASP A 124 12.89 -0.99 -3.35
C ASP A 124 11.57 -1.79 -3.31
N ALA A 125 11.40 -2.61 -2.27
CA ALA A 125 10.19 -3.37 -2.04
C ALA A 125 9.70 -3.12 -0.61
N TYR A 126 8.40 -2.91 -0.45
CA TYR A 126 7.81 -2.73 0.87
C TYR A 126 6.41 -3.31 0.92
N LYS A 127 6.01 -3.74 2.12
CA LYS A 127 4.70 -4.33 2.36
C LYS A 127 3.65 -3.23 2.42
N ILE A 128 2.47 -3.57 1.92
CA ILE A 128 1.27 -2.74 2.03
C ILE A 128 0.10 -3.63 2.42
N ASP A 129 -0.92 -3.06 3.04
CA ASP A 129 -2.11 -3.83 3.40
C ASP A 129 -2.97 -4.14 2.17
N ASP A 130 -3.57 -5.35 2.16
CA ASP A 130 -4.47 -5.82 1.07
C ASP A 130 -5.55 -4.79 0.72
N LYS A 131 -6.08 -4.08 1.71
CA LYS A 131 -7.18 -3.12 1.51
C LYS A 131 -6.70 -1.93 0.69
N THR A 132 -5.53 -1.40 1.01
CA THR A 132 -4.87 -0.32 0.28
C THR A 132 -4.47 -0.78 -1.11
N ALA A 133 -3.95 -2.00 -1.27
CA ALA A 133 -3.61 -2.54 -2.59
C ALA A 133 -4.86 -2.68 -3.49
N ILE A 134 -5.95 -3.24 -2.96
CA ILE A 134 -7.23 -3.36 -3.67
C ILE A 134 -7.79 -1.99 -4.03
N ALA A 135 -7.79 -1.04 -3.10
CA ALA A 135 -8.25 0.33 -3.38
C ALA A 135 -7.39 1.00 -4.46
N ALA A 136 -6.06 0.94 -4.34
CA ALA A 136 -5.10 1.51 -5.29
C ALA A 136 -5.24 0.91 -6.69
N SER A 137 -5.68 -0.34 -6.79
CA SER A 137 -5.89 -0.99 -8.08
C SER A 137 -6.99 -0.34 -8.93
N SER A 138 -7.87 0.45 -8.32
CA SER A 138 -8.85 1.25 -9.06
C SER A 138 -8.21 2.28 -10.01
N MET A 139 -6.95 2.66 -9.77
CA MET A 139 -6.22 3.55 -10.69
C MET A 139 -5.83 2.85 -12.01
N PHE A 140 -5.76 1.52 -12.04
CA PHE A 140 -5.37 0.75 -13.22
C PHE A 140 -6.57 0.11 -13.89
N HIS A 141 -7.49 -0.44 -13.09
CA HIS A 141 -8.60 -1.28 -13.55
C HIS A 141 -9.97 -0.68 -13.23
N GLY A 142 -10.00 0.51 -12.63
CA GLY A 142 -11.24 1.15 -12.22
C GLY A 142 -11.81 2.08 -13.29
N GLU A 143 -13.08 2.43 -13.08
CA GLU A 143 -13.78 3.44 -13.85
C GLU A 143 -13.58 4.81 -13.19
N LEU A 144 -13.28 5.83 -14.00
CA LEU A 144 -13.22 7.19 -13.51
C LEU A 144 -14.62 7.72 -13.21
N PHE A 145 -14.73 8.47 -12.11
CA PHE A 145 -15.95 9.23 -11.83
C PHE A 145 -16.03 10.43 -12.77
N CYS A 146 -16.97 10.37 -13.71
CA CYS A 146 -17.34 11.52 -14.53
C CYS A 146 -18.27 12.42 -13.71
N ALA A 147 -17.70 13.37 -12.97
CA ALA A 147 -18.50 14.37 -12.28
C ALA A 147 -19.27 15.25 -13.28
N PRO A 148 -20.53 15.61 -12.98
CA PRO A 148 -21.27 16.59 -13.77
C PRO A 148 -20.49 17.91 -13.90
N SER A 149 -20.48 18.50 -15.09
CA SER A 149 -19.65 19.66 -15.48
C SER A 149 -19.87 20.96 -14.69
N LYS A 150 -20.82 20.99 -13.76
CA LYS A 150 -21.15 22.16 -12.92
C LYS A 150 -20.67 22.05 -11.48
N MET A 151 -20.13 20.90 -11.07
CA MET A 151 -19.68 20.71 -9.69
C MET A 151 -18.33 21.38 -9.44
N THR A 152 -18.22 22.05 -8.32
CA THR A 152 -16.93 22.52 -7.77
C THR A 152 -16.06 21.33 -7.37
N PRO A 153 -14.71 21.46 -7.34
CA PRO A 153 -13.83 20.37 -6.91
C PRO A 153 -14.18 19.77 -5.54
N ARG A 154 -14.65 20.60 -4.61
CA ARG A 154 -15.11 20.15 -3.28
C ARG A 154 -16.37 19.31 -3.36
N GLU A 155 -17.34 19.70 -4.19
CA GLU A 155 -18.55 18.91 -4.43
C GLU A 155 -18.21 17.58 -5.11
N VAL A 156 -17.26 17.58 -6.08
CA VAL A 156 -16.77 16.36 -6.71
C VAL A 156 -16.15 15.41 -5.69
N PHE A 157 -15.33 15.93 -4.76
CA PHE A 157 -14.76 15.13 -3.67
C PHE A 157 -15.85 14.50 -2.80
N ASN A 158 -16.76 15.33 -2.26
CA ASN A 158 -17.81 14.86 -1.37
C ASN A 158 -18.72 13.84 -2.06
N PHE A 159 -19.12 14.10 -3.30
CA PHE A 159 -19.94 13.19 -4.09
C PHE A 159 -19.23 11.85 -4.33
N SER A 160 -17.97 11.89 -4.77
CA SER A 160 -17.21 10.67 -5.07
C SER A 160 -16.93 9.84 -3.82
N LEU A 161 -16.56 10.51 -2.72
CA LEU A 161 -16.32 9.85 -1.44
C LEU A 161 -17.60 9.21 -0.92
N GLN A 162 -18.70 9.98 -0.85
CA GLN A 162 -19.98 9.46 -0.38
C GLN A 162 -20.43 8.26 -1.23
N HIS A 163 -20.30 8.34 -2.55
CA HIS A 163 -20.64 7.23 -3.43
C HIS A 163 -19.80 5.97 -3.14
N LEU A 164 -18.48 6.10 -2.99
CA LEU A 164 -17.61 4.98 -2.66
C LEU A 164 -17.94 4.38 -1.29
N LEU A 165 -18.30 5.22 -0.31
CA LEU A 165 -18.68 4.77 1.02
C LEU A 165 -20.02 4.02 1.02
N ASP A 166 -21.04 4.55 0.34
CA ASP A 166 -22.39 3.99 0.29
C ASP A 166 -22.46 2.69 -0.53
N THR A 167 -21.80 2.68 -1.70
CA THR A 167 -21.74 1.49 -2.57
C THR A 167 -20.77 0.44 -2.05
N LYS A 168 -19.94 0.79 -1.06
CA LYS A 168 -18.89 -0.05 -0.48
C LYS A 168 -17.85 -0.53 -1.50
N MET A 169 -17.76 0.14 -2.65
CA MET A 169 -16.82 -0.18 -3.70
C MET A 169 -15.39 0.24 -3.31
N PRO A 170 -14.36 -0.54 -3.70
CA PRO A 170 -12.99 -0.08 -3.62
C PRO A 170 -12.79 1.13 -4.53
N GLY A 171 -12.01 2.10 -4.08
CA GLY A 171 -11.72 3.27 -4.89
C GLY A 171 -10.55 4.08 -4.39
N THR A 172 -10.10 4.95 -5.29
CA THR A 172 -9.02 5.90 -5.02
C THR A 172 -9.48 7.29 -5.41
N ILE A 173 -9.25 8.27 -4.53
CA ILE A 173 -9.48 9.69 -4.82
C ILE A 173 -8.15 10.42 -4.79
N LEU A 174 -7.78 11.02 -5.91
CA LEU A 174 -6.62 11.87 -6.08
C LEU A 174 -7.04 13.33 -5.88
N ILE A 175 -6.37 14.00 -4.95
CA ILE A 175 -6.48 15.44 -4.74
C ILE A 175 -5.25 16.06 -5.39
N ASN A 176 -5.45 16.76 -6.50
CA ASN A 176 -4.39 17.38 -7.28
C ASN A 176 -4.33 18.87 -6.97
N GLN A 177 -3.12 19.43 -6.96
CA GLN A 177 -2.87 20.86 -6.84
C GLN A 177 -1.95 21.26 -8.00
N SER A 178 -2.48 22.11 -8.90
CA SER A 178 -1.81 22.45 -10.15
C SER A 178 -1.50 21.21 -11.00
N ASP A 179 -0.23 20.90 -11.23
CA ASP A 179 0.27 19.80 -12.06
C ASP A 179 0.71 18.57 -11.24
N ALA A 180 0.46 18.57 -9.93
CA ALA A 180 0.96 17.54 -9.02
C ALA A 180 -0.14 16.99 -8.09
N THR A 181 -0.03 15.72 -7.72
CA THR A 181 -0.92 15.11 -6.73
C THR A 181 -0.51 15.54 -5.31
N ARG A 182 -1.42 16.20 -4.60
CA ARG A 182 -1.18 16.59 -3.20
C ARG A 182 -1.42 15.42 -2.26
N ALA A 183 -2.51 14.69 -2.47
CA ALA A 183 -2.88 13.57 -1.61
C ALA A 183 -3.67 12.49 -2.37
N VAL A 184 -3.63 11.29 -1.80
CA VAL A 184 -4.34 10.10 -2.29
C VAL A 184 -5.15 9.51 -1.15
N LEU A 185 -6.44 9.33 -1.38
CA LEU A 185 -7.37 8.68 -0.46
C LEU A 185 -7.70 7.28 -0.99
N TYR A 186 -7.67 6.28 -0.13
CA TYR A 186 -7.98 4.88 -0.45
C TYR A 186 -9.23 4.45 0.31
N THR A 187 -10.26 4.01 -0.41
CA THR A 187 -11.51 3.53 0.17
C THR A 187 -11.73 2.05 -0.15
N PHE A 188 -12.31 1.32 0.80
CA PHE A 188 -12.64 -0.09 0.63
C PHE A 188 -13.77 -0.48 1.61
N LYS A 189 -14.73 -1.28 1.16
CA LYS A 189 -15.87 -1.78 1.97
C LYS A 189 -16.60 -0.69 2.78
N GLY A 190 -16.74 0.49 2.20
CA GLY A 190 -17.50 1.59 2.81
C GLY A 190 -16.75 2.36 3.90
N LYS A 191 -15.42 2.27 3.92
CA LYS A 191 -14.55 2.98 4.86
C LYS A 191 -13.35 3.60 4.14
N ILE A 192 -12.83 4.68 4.70
CA ILE A 192 -11.52 5.22 4.36
C ILE A 192 -10.48 4.33 5.05
N HIS A 193 -9.55 3.76 4.27
CA HIS A 193 -8.51 2.87 4.76
C HIS A 193 -7.11 3.49 4.72
N GLY A 194 -6.96 4.55 3.94
CA GLY A 194 -5.70 5.26 3.85
C GLY A 194 -5.89 6.67 3.33
N LEU A 195 -5.12 7.59 3.91
CA LEU A 195 -4.94 8.95 3.41
C LEU A 195 -3.44 9.22 3.38
N PHE A 196 -2.88 9.37 2.19
CA PHE A 196 -1.47 9.73 2.02
C PHE A 196 -1.37 11.14 1.46
N CYS A 197 -0.72 12.04 2.19
CA CYS A 197 -0.35 13.38 1.75
C CYS A 197 1.13 13.38 1.36
N PHE A 198 1.49 13.87 0.17
CA PHE A 198 2.90 13.93 -0.23
C PHE A 198 3.72 14.91 0.61
N GLN A 199 3.06 15.87 1.26
CA GLN A 199 3.71 16.84 2.14
C GLN A 199 3.93 16.27 3.54
N ASP A 200 2.90 15.61 4.08
CA ASP A 200 2.78 15.26 5.50
C ASP A 200 2.87 13.74 5.79
N GLY A 201 2.95 12.92 4.74
CA GLY A 201 2.98 11.47 4.85
C GLY A 201 1.61 10.84 5.06
N TRP A 202 1.56 9.69 5.74
CA TRP A 202 0.32 9.03 6.10
C TRP A 202 -0.41 9.81 7.20
N LEU A 203 -1.66 10.14 6.94
CA LEU A 203 -2.55 10.82 7.88
C LEU A 203 -3.61 9.84 8.39
N GLU A 204 -4.30 10.25 9.45
CA GLU A 204 -5.46 9.53 9.96
C GLU A 204 -6.52 9.35 8.84
N PRO A 205 -7.03 8.13 8.62
CA PRO A 205 -7.96 7.83 7.53
C PRO A 205 -9.39 8.25 7.88
N THR A 206 -9.61 9.55 8.11
CA THR A 206 -10.91 10.12 8.44
C THR A 206 -11.34 11.20 7.45
N LEU A 207 -12.64 11.51 7.45
CA LEU A 207 -13.19 12.58 6.61
C LEU A 207 -12.61 13.94 7.00
N GLU A 208 -12.45 14.18 8.30
CA GLU A 208 -11.94 15.44 8.84
C GLU A 208 -10.50 15.70 8.39
N ALA A 209 -9.64 14.67 8.40
CA ALA A 209 -8.27 14.78 7.91
C ALA A 209 -8.25 15.07 6.39
N ALA A 210 -9.10 14.42 5.61
CA ALA A 210 -9.20 14.68 4.18
C ALA A 210 -9.71 16.11 3.89
N GLU A 211 -10.68 16.61 4.66
CA GLU A 211 -11.16 17.99 4.54
C GLU A 211 -10.08 19.02 4.88
N GLN A 212 -9.24 18.75 5.89
CA GLN A 212 -8.09 19.61 6.21
C GLN A 212 -7.10 19.69 5.04
N VAL A 213 -6.84 18.56 4.37
CA VAL A 213 -5.99 18.54 3.16
C VAL A 213 -6.58 19.43 2.06
N LEU A 214 -7.90 19.39 1.85
CA LEU A 214 -8.59 20.21 0.84
C LEU A 214 -8.59 21.71 1.20
N GLN A 215 -8.74 22.06 2.47
CA GLN A 215 -8.68 23.45 2.93
C GLN A 215 -7.30 24.07 2.68
N ASN A 216 -6.24 23.27 2.79
CA ASN A 216 -4.86 23.70 2.58
C ASN A 216 -4.37 23.60 1.12
N ALA A 217 -5.27 23.32 0.18
CA ALA A 217 -4.96 23.12 -1.24
C ALA A 217 -5.67 24.15 -2.13
N PRO A 218 -5.22 25.41 -2.23
CA PRO A 218 -5.86 26.39 -3.09
C PRO A 218 -5.81 25.94 -4.56
N GLY A 219 -6.94 26.07 -5.27
CA GLY A 219 -7.05 25.71 -6.69
C GLY A 219 -6.96 24.21 -6.97
N PHE A 220 -7.30 23.36 -6.00
CA PHE A 220 -7.25 21.91 -6.18
C PHE A 220 -8.25 21.39 -7.23
N SER A 221 -7.91 20.26 -7.83
CA SER A 221 -8.83 19.44 -8.63
C SER A 221 -8.92 18.04 -8.05
N VAL A 222 -9.99 17.32 -8.37
CA VAL A 222 -10.26 15.99 -7.81
C VAL A 222 -10.51 15.02 -8.94
N GLN A 223 -9.84 13.88 -8.87
CA GLN A 223 -10.10 12.74 -9.74
C GLN A 223 -10.38 11.54 -8.83
N ALA A 224 -11.45 10.82 -9.11
CA ALA A 224 -11.78 9.62 -8.38
C ALA A 224 -11.91 8.45 -9.35
N SER A 225 -11.57 7.26 -8.87
CA SER A 225 -11.77 6.00 -9.57
C SER A 225 -12.47 5.02 -8.65
N LYS A 226 -13.39 4.23 -9.21
CA LYS A 226 -14.02 3.09 -8.52
C LYS A 226 -13.65 1.80 -9.21
N LEU A 227 -13.44 0.76 -8.43
CA LEU A 227 -13.26 -0.59 -8.95
C LEU A 227 -14.58 -1.34 -8.83
N LEU A 228 -15.05 -1.94 -9.93
CA LEU A 228 -16.29 -2.73 -9.94
C LEU A 228 -16.14 -4.13 -9.35
N CYS A 229 -14.91 -4.52 -8.99
CA CYS A 229 -14.57 -5.80 -8.37
C CYS A 229 -14.31 -5.62 -6.86
N PRO A 230 -15.33 -5.75 -5.99
CA PRO A 230 -15.21 -5.47 -4.56
C PRO A 230 -14.39 -6.48 -3.76
N ASN A 231 -13.90 -7.56 -4.36
CA ASN A 231 -13.17 -8.61 -3.65
C ASN A 231 -12.00 -9.20 -4.46
N ILE A 232 -11.12 -9.90 -3.75
CA ILE A 232 -9.88 -10.48 -4.29
C ILE A 232 -10.15 -11.52 -5.38
N PHE A 233 -11.25 -12.28 -5.26
CA PHE A 233 -11.59 -13.33 -6.23
C PHE A 233 -11.91 -12.73 -7.59
N GLU A 234 -12.72 -11.67 -7.62
CA GLU A 234 -13.05 -10.95 -8.85
C GLU A 234 -11.86 -10.16 -9.40
N LEU A 235 -10.96 -9.69 -8.53
CA LEU A 235 -9.72 -9.04 -8.94
C LEU A 235 -8.72 -9.99 -9.59
N LYS A 236 -8.78 -11.30 -9.30
CA LYS A 236 -7.82 -12.30 -9.79
C LYS A 236 -7.71 -12.29 -11.31
N GLN A 237 -8.80 -12.03 -12.04
CA GLN A 237 -8.81 -11.98 -13.51
C GLN A 237 -7.94 -10.84 -14.08
N PHE A 238 -7.66 -9.81 -13.28
CA PHE A 238 -6.80 -8.68 -13.64
C PHE A 238 -5.35 -8.88 -13.19
N THR A 239 -5.02 -10.05 -12.65
CA THR A 239 -3.69 -10.36 -12.11
C THR A 239 -2.96 -11.41 -12.94
N PHE A 240 -1.63 -11.29 -13.01
CA PHE A 240 -0.77 -12.25 -13.70
C PHE A 240 0.41 -12.69 -12.83
N SER A 241 1.04 -13.82 -13.20
CA SER A 241 2.15 -14.39 -12.43
C SER A 241 3.39 -13.51 -12.54
N MET A 242 4.14 -13.38 -11.45
CA MET A 242 5.40 -12.63 -11.45
C MET A 242 6.48 -13.37 -12.23
N THR A 243 6.57 -14.69 -12.01
CA THR A 243 7.57 -15.58 -12.60
C THR A 243 7.12 -16.19 -13.93
N GLY A 244 5.82 -16.29 -14.18
CA GLY A 244 5.24 -17.03 -15.30
C GLY A 244 5.19 -18.54 -15.08
N LEU A 245 5.73 -19.05 -13.96
CA LEU A 245 5.78 -20.50 -13.67
C LEU A 245 4.41 -21.07 -13.27
N GLY A 246 3.52 -20.23 -12.73
CA GLY A 246 2.22 -20.67 -12.23
C GLY A 246 1.11 -20.82 -13.27
N GLU A 247 1.27 -20.27 -14.49
CA GLU A 247 0.17 -20.18 -15.46
C GLU A 247 -0.21 -21.53 -16.10
N GLY A 248 0.67 -22.53 -16.05
CA GLY A 248 0.40 -23.90 -16.53
C GLY A 248 -0.22 -24.85 -15.51
N ILE A 249 -0.23 -24.51 -14.21
CA ILE A 249 -0.67 -25.40 -13.11
C ILE A 249 -1.99 -24.89 -12.47
N ALA A 250 -2.46 -23.71 -12.85
CA ALA A 250 -3.45 -22.89 -12.13
C ALA A 250 -4.92 -23.34 -12.17
N ASN A 251 -5.26 -24.56 -12.61
CA ASN A 251 -6.67 -24.94 -12.76
C ASN A 251 -7.30 -25.72 -11.60
N ILE A 252 -6.56 -26.25 -10.60
CA ILE A 252 -7.20 -27.17 -9.63
C ILE A 252 -6.87 -26.91 -8.14
N ASN A 253 -5.66 -26.47 -7.75
CA ASN A 253 -5.27 -26.55 -6.32
C ASN A 253 -5.06 -25.22 -5.55
N GLN A 254 -5.10 -24.05 -6.19
CA GLN A 254 -4.92 -22.75 -5.49
C GLN A 254 -6.19 -22.19 -4.83
N TYR A 255 -7.33 -22.90 -4.91
CA TYR A 255 -8.58 -22.45 -4.30
C TYR A 255 -8.60 -22.56 -2.76
N GLN A 256 -7.62 -23.25 -2.15
CA GLN A 256 -7.54 -23.42 -0.70
C GLN A 256 -6.66 -22.38 0.03
N SER A 257 -5.64 -21.77 -0.60
CA SER A 257 -4.82 -20.74 0.08
C SER A 257 -5.45 -19.34 0.04
N LEU A 258 -6.37 -19.09 -0.90
CA LEU A 258 -7.10 -17.83 -1.03
C LEU A 258 -8.34 -17.74 -0.13
N SER A 259 -8.63 -18.74 0.71
CA SER A 259 -9.75 -18.70 1.65
C SER A 259 -9.47 -17.71 2.79
N LEU A 260 -9.69 -16.43 2.53
CA LEU A 260 -10.20 -15.56 3.58
C LEU A 260 -11.61 -16.05 3.89
N ASP A 261 -11.75 -16.89 4.91
CA ASP A 261 -13.04 -17.04 5.57
C ASP A 261 -13.33 -15.69 6.24
N TYR A 262 -14.20 -14.89 5.62
CA TYR A 262 -14.53 -13.55 6.09
C TYR A 262 -15.15 -13.54 7.49
N SER A 263 -15.55 -14.69 8.03
CA SER A 263 -15.93 -14.84 9.43
C SER A 263 -14.75 -14.63 10.39
N GLU A 264 -13.52 -14.98 10.01
CA GLU A 264 -12.33 -14.82 10.85
C GLU A 264 -11.93 -13.35 11.07
N LEU A 265 -12.10 -12.49 10.06
CA LEU A 265 -11.83 -11.04 10.21
C LEU A 265 -12.82 -10.36 11.15
N ALA A 266 -14.11 -10.74 11.09
CA ALA A 266 -15.12 -10.27 12.04
C ALA A 266 -14.85 -10.80 13.46
N ASN A 267 -14.37 -12.04 13.57
CA ASN A 267 -13.98 -12.66 14.84
C ASN A 267 -12.72 -12.04 15.44
N LEU A 268 -11.74 -11.60 14.64
CA LEU A 268 -10.56 -10.89 15.10
C LEU A 268 -10.90 -9.48 15.62
N GLU A 269 -11.78 -8.75 14.94
CA GLU A 269 -12.30 -7.47 15.45
C GLU A 269 -13.09 -7.64 16.75
N LYS A 270 -13.85 -8.73 16.87
CA LYS A 270 -14.61 -9.05 18.10
C LYS A 270 -13.69 -9.48 19.25
N LYS A 271 -12.68 -10.31 18.97
CA LYS A 271 -11.68 -10.77 19.95
C LYS A 271 -10.81 -9.63 20.46
N ASN A 272 -10.49 -8.64 19.62
CA ASN A 272 -9.79 -7.42 20.04
C ASN A 272 -10.69 -6.47 20.87
N LYS A 273 -11.98 -6.38 20.57
CA LYS A 273 -12.93 -5.62 21.41
C LYS A 273 -13.14 -6.29 22.78
N ASP A 274 -13.22 -7.62 22.79
CA ASP A 274 -13.42 -8.40 24.01
C ASP A 274 -12.15 -8.41 24.88
N SER A 275 -10.94 -8.42 24.28
CA SER A 275 -9.68 -8.32 25.04
C SER A 275 -9.49 -6.94 25.66
N LEU A 276 -9.83 -5.87 24.93
CA LEU A 276 -9.78 -4.50 25.44
C LEU A 276 -10.80 -4.29 26.58
N ALA A 277 -12.01 -4.84 26.43
CA ALA A 277 -13.05 -4.77 27.46
C ALA A 277 -12.67 -5.55 28.74
N ARG A 278 -11.98 -6.69 28.61
CA ARG A 278 -11.45 -7.44 29.75
C ARG A 278 -10.33 -6.68 30.46
N ALA A 279 -9.38 -6.12 29.72
CA ALA A 279 -8.29 -5.32 30.30
C ALA A 279 -8.81 -4.07 31.04
N LEU A 280 -9.87 -3.43 30.53
CA LEU A 280 -10.54 -2.30 31.19
C LEU A 280 -11.29 -2.72 32.47
N ASN A 281 -11.91 -3.88 32.49
CA ASN A 281 -12.59 -4.40 33.69
C ASN A 281 -11.59 -4.88 34.76
N GLU A 282 -10.51 -5.54 34.38
CA GLU A 282 -9.44 -5.96 35.31
C GLU A 282 -8.75 -4.74 35.96
N SER A 283 -8.55 -3.66 35.21
CA SER A 283 -8.03 -2.39 35.75
C SER A 283 -9.00 -1.74 36.76
N LYS A 284 -10.31 -1.95 36.61
CA LYS A 284 -11.34 -1.42 37.51
C LYS A 284 -11.43 -2.25 38.79
N GLU A 285 -11.39 -3.57 38.69
CA GLU A 285 -11.37 -4.48 39.85
C GLU A 285 -10.11 -4.32 40.71
N GLN A 286 -8.94 -4.09 40.08
CA GLN A 286 -7.70 -3.80 40.81
C GLN A 286 -7.75 -2.46 41.55
N ARG A 287 -8.43 -1.45 40.99
CA ARG A 287 -8.66 -0.16 41.67
C ARG A 287 -9.63 -0.27 42.84
N ASP A 288 -10.61 -1.16 42.74
CA ASP A 288 -11.61 -1.36 43.80
C ASP A 288 -11.08 -2.26 44.93
N GLN A 289 -10.19 -3.23 44.64
CA GLN A 289 -9.48 -4.00 45.67
C GLN A 289 -8.45 -3.16 46.45
N ALA A 290 -7.82 -2.16 45.83
CA ALA A 290 -6.92 -1.24 46.51
C ALA A 290 -7.62 -0.28 47.50
N LYS A 291 -8.96 -0.20 47.47
CA LYS A 291 -9.78 0.58 48.40
C LYS A 291 -10.42 -0.26 49.52
N ALA A 292 -10.22 -1.57 49.53
CA ALA A 292 -10.80 -2.42 50.57
C ALA A 292 -10.02 -2.24 51.89
N PRO A 293 -10.71 -2.01 53.03
CA PRO A 293 -10.05 -1.83 54.32
C PRO A 293 -9.35 -3.13 54.77
N PRO A 294 -8.20 -3.03 55.46
CA PRO A 294 -7.41 -4.19 55.85
C PRO A 294 -8.20 -5.09 56.81
N LYS A 295 -8.15 -6.41 56.55
CA LYS A 295 -8.80 -7.42 57.40
C LYS A 295 -8.17 -7.42 58.80
N PRO A 296 -8.98 -7.49 59.87
CA PRO A 296 -8.46 -7.53 61.23
C PRO A 296 -7.71 -8.83 61.50
N TRP A 297 -6.53 -8.70 62.10
CA TRP A 297 -5.68 -9.81 62.54
C TRP A 297 -6.41 -10.65 63.59
N LYS A 298 -6.59 -11.95 63.31
CA LYS A 298 -7.01 -12.92 64.33
C LYS A 298 -5.79 -13.32 65.14
N LEU A 299 -5.75 -12.90 66.41
CA LEU A 299 -4.84 -13.48 67.41
C LEU A 299 -5.25 -14.94 67.65
N GLY A 300 -4.32 -15.86 67.38
CA GLY A 300 -4.43 -17.25 67.83
C GLY A 300 -4.25 -17.30 69.34
N MET A 301 -5.29 -17.76 70.03
CA MET A 301 -5.16 -18.36 71.35
C MET A 301 -5.04 -19.87 71.13
N ASP A 302 -3.83 -20.39 71.27
CA ASP A 302 -3.62 -21.82 71.54
C ASP A 302 -3.38 -21.96 73.05
N ASN A 303 -4.13 -22.90 73.65
CA ASN A 303 -4.02 -23.34 75.04
C ASN A 303 -2.74 -24.16 75.27
#